data_AF-A0A917H0I6-F1
#
_entry.id   AF-A0A917H0I6-F1
#
_cell.length_a   1.000
_cell.length_b   1.000
_cell.length_c   1.000
_cell.angle_alpha   90.00
_cell.angle_beta   90.00
_cell.angle_gamma   90.00
#
_symmetry.space_group_name_H-M   'P 1'
#
loop_
_entity.id
_entity.type
_entity.pdbx_description
1 polymer ?
#
loop_
_entity_poly.entity_id
_entity_poly.type
_entity_poly.pdbx_seq_one_letter_code
_entity_poly.pdbx_strand_id
1 'polypeptide(L)'
;MSDLQCPATAVLLDDAVPPPAWLARLPVAERLGAHGAEELVRLVEDTADLFRGETFVVAAPAGDVAQALRERGLGGRAPAVVEVDSAGWRRVPPPDHAP
;
A
#
# COMPACT_ATOMS: atom_id res chain seq x y z
N MET A 1 -21.36 -16.98 -8.36
CA MET A 1 -20.46 -16.02 -9.02
C MET A 1 -19.92 -15.09 -7.96
N SER A 2 -18.88 -15.50 -7.25
CA SER A 2 -18.02 -14.58 -6.50
C SER A 2 -16.78 -14.45 -7.36
N ASP A 3 -16.63 -13.31 -8.00
CA ASP A 3 -15.40 -13.03 -8.74
C ASP A 3 -14.25 -13.06 -7.73
N LEU A 4 -13.26 -13.90 -8.02
CA LEU A 4 -12.10 -14.22 -7.21
C LEU A 4 -11.09 -13.06 -7.23
N GLN A 5 -11.55 -11.84 -6.95
CA GLN A 5 -10.65 -10.70 -6.84
C GLN A 5 -10.04 -10.73 -5.45
N CYS A 6 -8.98 -11.52 -5.30
CA CYS A 6 -8.12 -11.43 -4.13
C CYS A 6 -7.43 -10.05 -4.18
N PRO A 7 -7.78 -9.10 -3.29
CA PRO A 7 -7.11 -7.81 -3.28
C PRO A 7 -5.62 -8.01 -2.98
N ALA A 8 -4.76 -7.21 -3.60
CA ALA A 8 -3.37 -7.12 -3.19
C ALA A 8 -3.25 -6.15 -2.02
N THR A 9 -2.34 -6.42 -1.09
CA THR A 9 -2.08 -5.53 0.05
C THR A 9 -0.84 -4.71 -0.20
N ALA A 10 -1.00 -3.39 -0.36
CA ALA A 10 0.10 -2.45 -0.47
C ALA A 10 0.37 -1.78 0.89
N VAL A 11 1.62 -1.84 1.34
CA VAL A 11 2.11 -1.08 2.49
C VAL A 11 2.88 0.13 1.99
N LEU A 12 2.30 1.31 2.18
CA LEU A 12 2.90 2.59 1.81
C LEU A 12 3.74 3.11 2.97
N LEU A 13 5.03 3.29 2.74
CA LEU A 13 6.00 3.76 3.74
C LEU A 13 6.59 5.09 3.33
N ASP A 14 7.03 5.83 4.34
CA ASP A 14 7.89 6.98 4.16
C ASP A 14 9.34 6.47 4.03
N ASP A 15 10.00 6.87 2.94
CA ASP A 15 11.37 6.44 2.62
C ASP A 15 12.43 7.10 3.52
N ALA A 16 12.07 8.18 4.22
CA ALA A 16 12.93 8.90 5.15
C ALA A 16 12.94 8.31 6.57
N VAL A 17 12.06 7.36 6.88
CA VAL A 17 11.94 6.77 8.23
C VAL A 17 12.10 5.25 8.22
N PRO A 18 12.59 4.66 9.32
CA PRO A 18 12.67 3.21 9.44
C PRO A 18 11.28 2.56 9.29
N PRO A 19 11.19 1.39 8.63
CA PRO A 19 9.95 0.65 8.52
C PRO A 19 9.44 0.24 9.91
N PRO A 20 8.12 0.17 10.11
CA PRO A 20 7.56 -0.22 11.39
C PRO A 20 7.85 -1.70 11.71
N ALA A 21 8.04 -2.02 12.99
CA ALA A 21 8.46 -3.36 13.44
C ALA A 21 7.51 -4.49 13.03
N TRP A 22 6.20 -4.22 12.94
CA TRP A 22 5.20 -5.20 12.51
C TRP A 22 5.39 -5.63 11.04
N LEU A 23 6.00 -4.78 10.20
CA LEU A 23 6.25 -5.13 8.80
C LEU A 23 7.23 -6.29 8.66
N ALA A 24 8.17 -6.45 9.61
CA ALA A 24 9.09 -7.57 9.63
C ALA A 24 8.40 -8.93 9.85
N ARG A 25 7.14 -8.93 10.28
CA ARG A 25 6.32 -10.14 10.50
C ARG A 25 5.47 -10.52 9.30
N LEU A 26 5.42 -9.67 8.27
CA LEU A 26 4.59 -9.90 7.08
C LEU A 26 5.39 -10.60 5.97
N PRO A 27 4.76 -11.54 5.25
CA PRO A 27 5.32 -12.08 4.02
C PRO A 27 5.23 -11.00 2.93
N VAL A 28 6.28 -10.19 2.81
CA VAL A 28 6.41 -9.18 1.76
C VAL A 28 6.98 -9.83 0.50
N ALA A 29 6.19 -9.89 -0.56
CA ALA A 29 6.57 -10.43 -1.85
C ALA A 29 7.60 -9.52 -2.55
N GLU A 30 7.39 -8.21 -2.51
CA GLU A 30 8.27 -7.24 -3.14
C GLU A 30 8.31 -5.89 -2.40
N ARG A 31 9.45 -5.18 -2.55
CA ARG A 31 9.64 -3.82 -2.05
C ARG A 31 10.07 -2.91 -3.18
N LEU A 32 9.30 -1.86 -3.42
CA LEU A 32 9.49 -0.92 -4.52
C LEU A 32 9.69 0.50 -3.97
N GLY A 33 10.29 1.36 -4.78
CA GLY A 33 10.41 2.79 -4.52
C GLY A 33 9.67 3.59 -5.59
N ALA A 34 9.04 4.69 -5.20
CA ALA A 34 8.42 5.64 -6.12
C ALA A 34 8.71 7.07 -5.69
N HIS A 35 8.73 7.99 -6.65
CA HIS A 35 8.91 9.42 -6.41
C HIS A 35 7.80 10.22 -7.11
N GLY A 36 7.04 10.98 -6.32
CA GLY A 36 5.85 11.68 -6.80
C GLY A 36 4.58 10.84 -6.65
N ALA A 37 3.48 11.52 -6.32
CA ALA A 37 2.20 10.89 -6.03
C ALA A 37 1.61 10.12 -7.22
N GLU A 38 1.72 10.66 -8.44
CA GLU A 38 1.18 10.03 -9.64
C GLU A 38 1.91 8.72 -9.98
N GLU A 39 3.25 8.72 -9.87
CA GLU A 39 4.04 7.51 -10.05
C GLU A 39 3.71 6.47 -8.98
N LEU A 40 3.60 6.90 -7.72
CA LEU A 40 3.21 6.03 -6.61
C LEU A 40 1.85 5.36 -6.86
N VAL A 41 0.86 6.13 -7.31
CA VAL A 41 -0.48 5.60 -7.63
C VAL A 41 -0.39 4.56 -8.74
N ARG A 42 0.25 4.90 -9.86
CA ARG A 42 0.39 3.99 -11.00
C ARG A 42 1.13 2.72 -10.62
N LEU A 43 2.24 2.85 -9.88
CA LEU A 43 3.03 1.71 -9.43
C LEU A 43 2.23 0.78 -8.52
N VAL A 44 1.46 1.32 -7.58
CA VAL A 44 0.61 0.53 -6.69
C VAL A 44 -0.47 -0.22 -7.48
N GLU A 45 -1.12 0.43 -8.45
CA GLU A 45 -2.14 -0.20 -9.29
C GLU A 45 -1.53 -1.31 -10.18
N ASP A 46 -0.43 -1.03 -10.88
CA ASP A 46 0.28 -2.00 -11.72
C ASP A 46 0.78 -3.20 -10.90
N THR A 47 1.33 -2.95 -9.72
CA THR A 47 1.85 -3.99 -8.82
C THR A 47 0.72 -4.82 -8.22
N ALA A 48 -0.41 -4.21 -7.85
CA ALA A 48 -1.55 -4.92 -7.29
C ALA A 48 -2.14 -5.94 -8.28
N ASP A 49 -2.13 -5.63 -9.58
CA ASP A 49 -2.58 -6.55 -10.61
C ASP A 49 -1.66 -7.77 -10.77
N LEU A 50 -0.36 -7.63 -10.48
CA LEU A 50 0.64 -8.69 -10.50
C LEU A 50 0.63 -9.55 -9.22
N PHE A 51 0.44 -8.91 -8.06
CA PHE A 51 0.57 -9.52 -6.72
C PHE A 51 -0.79 -9.75 -6.04
N ARG A 52 -1.77 -10.27 -6.78
CA ARG A 52 -3.13 -10.52 -6.26
C ARG A 52 -3.11 -11.48 -5.07
N GLY A 53 -3.65 -11.04 -3.94
CA GLY A 53 -3.65 -11.81 -2.68
C GLY A 53 -2.31 -11.83 -1.93
N GLU A 54 -1.31 -11.09 -2.42
CA GLU A 54 0.00 -10.97 -1.77
C GLU A 54 0.19 -9.58 -1.15
N THR A 55 1.24 -9.44 -0.33
CA THR A 55 1.61 -8.16 0.28
C THR A 55 2.88 -7.62 -0.36
N PHE A 56 2.86 -6.35 -0.78
CA PHE A 56 4.05 -5.64 -1.26
C PHE A 56 4.20 -4.30 -0.55
N VAL A 57 5.39 -3.73 -0.62
CA VAL A 57 5.72 -2.46 0.03
C VAL A 57 6.11 -1.44 -1.05
N VAL A 58 5.63 -0.21 -0.91
CA VAL A 58 6.11 0.91 -1.70
C VAL A 58 6.60 2.00 -0.76
N ALA A 59 7.87 2.34 -0.88
CA ALA A 59 8.48 3.45 -0.16
C ALA A 59 8.48 4.70 -1.05
N ALA A 60 8.00 5.81 -0.50
CA ALA A 60 7.99 7.11 -1.16
C ALA A 60 8.04 8.22 -0.11
N PRO A 61 8.42 9.45 -0.47
CA PRO A 61 8.38 10.57 0.47
C PRO A 61 7.01 10.72 1.14
N ALA A 62 6.97 11.01 2.45
CA ALA A 62 5.71 11.14 3.20
C ALA A 62 4.67 12.08 2.56
N GLY A 63 5.13 13.16 1.91
CA GLY A 63 4.29 14.10 1.18
C GLY A 63 3.59 13.45 -0.02
N ASP A 64 4.31 12.62 -0.77
CA ASP A 64 3.79 11.89 -1.93
C ASP A 64 2.80 10.81 -1.51
N VAL A 65 3.08 10.08 -0.42
CA VAL A 65 2.14 9.10 0.14
C VAL A 65 0.84 9.78 0.57
N ALA A 66 0.92 10.89 1.30
CA ALA A 66 -0.27 11.62 1.73
C ALA A 66 -1.06 12.22 0.55
N GLN A 67 -0.36 12.68 -0.49
CA GLN A 67 -0.95 13.16 -1.73
C GLN A 67 -1.68 12.05 -2.49
N ALA A 68 -1.02 10.91 -2.73
CA ALA A 68 -1.59 9.75 -3.41
C ALA A 68 -2.85 9.21 -2.70
N LEU A 69 -2.81 9.11 -1.36
CA LEU A 69 -3.99 8.72 -0.57
C LEU A 69 -5.15 9.70 -0.83
N ARG A 70 -4.89 11.01 -0.77
CA ARG A 70 -5.93 12.04 -1.02
C ARG A 70 -6.52 11.95 -2.42
N GLU A 71 -5.70 11.67 -3.43
CA GLU A 71 -6.15 11.48 -4.82
C GLU A 71 -7.01 10.23 -5.02
N ARG A 72 -6.95 9.26 -4.10
CA ARG A 72 -7.86 8.10 -4.03
C ARG A 72 -9.03 8.32 -3.06
N GLY A 73 -9.22 9.54 -2.57
CA GLY A 73 -10.26 9.87 -1.59
C GLY A 73 -9.99 9.33 -0.18
N LEU A 74 -8.77 8.88 0.09
CA LEU A 74 -8.33 8.37 1.38
C LEU A 74 -7.61 9.47 2.16
N GLY A 75 -7.88 9.56 3.46
CA GLY A 75 -7.10 10.39 4.38
C GLY A 75 -5.97 9.59 5.03
N GLY A 76 -4.85 10.22 5.34
CA GLY A 76 -3.79 9.60 6.13
C GLY A 76 -2.38 10.10 5.82
N ARG A 77 -1.42 9.40 6.42
CA ARG A 77 0.02 9.54 6.22
C ARG A 77 0.65 8.14 6.28
N ALA A 78 1.88 8.03 5.80
CA ALA A 78 2.69 6.84 6.02
C ALA A 78 2.96 6.60 7.54
N PRO A 79 3.08 5.33 7.98
CA PRO A 79 2.80 4.12 7.22
C PRO A 79 1.28 3.92 7.02
N ALA A 80 0.88 3.53 5.82
CA ALA A 80 -0.51 3.20 5.49
C ALA A 80 -0.59 1.81 4.87
N VAL A 81 -1.59 1.02 5.25
CA VAL A 81 -1.89 -0.26 4.63
C VAL A 81 -3.16 -0.09 3.82
N VAL A 82 -3.10 -0.41 2.54
CA VAL A 82 -4.23 -0.34 1.62
C VAL A 82 -4.37 -1.66 0.88
N GLU A 83 -5.60 -2.12 0.76
CA GLU A 83 -5.97 -3.17 -0.17
C GLU A 83 -6.31 -2.51 -1.51
N VAL A 84 -5.87 -3.14 -2.58
CA VAL A 84 -6.06 -2.65 -3.95
C VAL A 84 -6.67 -3.78 -4.77
N ASP A 85 -7.83 -3.48 -5.34
CA ASP A 85 -8.54 -4.36 -6.28
C ASP A 85 -9.17 -3.52 -7.41
N SER A 86 -10.01 -4.14 -8.23
CA SER A 86 -10.66 -3.45 -9.35
C SER A 86 -11.69 -2.39 -8.92
N ALA A 87 -12.12 -2.38 -7.65
CA ALA A 87 -12.98 -1.34 -7.08
C ALA A 87 -12.18 -0.14 -6.55
N GLY A 88 -10.85 -0.23 -6.54
CA GLY A 88 -9.93 0.84 -6.16
C GLY A 88 -9.20 0.56 -4.85
N TRP A 89 -8.87 1.63 -4.13
CA TRP A 89 -8.06 1.54 -2.92
C TRP A 89 -8.95 1.55 -1.68
N ARG A 90 -8.71 0.62 -0.77
CA ARG A 90 -9.36 0.56 0.54
C ARG A 90 -8.32 0.57 1.63
N ARG A 91 -8.42 1.51 2.56
CA ARG A 91 -7.53 1.52 3.74
C ARG A 91 -7.92 0.42 4.72
N VAL A 92 -6.93 -0.32 5.20
CA VAL A 92 -7.09 -1.34 6.23
C VAL A 92 -6.17 -1.07 7.43
N PRO A 93 -6.54 -1.55 8.63
CA PRO A 93 -5.66 -1.44 9.78
C PRO A 93 -4.36 -2.24 9.54
N PRO A 94 -3.22 -1.77 10.07
CA PRO A 94 -2.02 -2.58 10.07
C PRO A 94 -2.25 -3.87 10.89
N PRO A 95 -1.60 -4.98 10.51
CA PRO A 95 -1.84 -6.31 11.07
C PRO A 95 -1.40 -6.52 12.54
N ASP A 96 -1.26 -5.45 13.33
CA ASP A 96 -0.89 -5.50 14.75
C ASP A 96 -1.86 -4.69 15.64
N HIS A 97 -3.08 -4.45 15.17
CA HIS A 97 -4.21 -4.07 16.04
C HIS A 97 -5.12 -5.28 16.29
N ALA A 98 -4.60 -6.30 16.97
CA ALA A 98 -5.43 -7.17 17.79
C ALA A 98 -5.36 -6.63 19.24
N PRO A 99 -6.48 -6.40 19.94
CA PRO A 99 -6.48 -6.11 21.37
C PRO A 99 -5.91 -7.27 22.21
#